data_AF-A0AA88YCB3-F1
#
_entry.id   AF-A0AA88YCB3-F1
#
_cell.length_a   1.000
_cell.length_b   1.000
_cell.length_c   1.000
_cell.angle_alpha   90.00
_cell.angle_beta   90.00
_cell.angle_gamma   90.00
#
_symmetry.space_group_name_H-M   'P 1'
#
loop_
_entity.id
_entity.type
_entity.pdbx_description
1 polymer ?
#
loop_
_entity_poly.entity_id
_entity_poly.type
_entity_poly.pdbx_seq_one_letter_code
_entity_poly.pdbx_strand_id
1 'polypeptide(L)'
;MGRVRDSIGGCDPSCRDLAPSCMGSPGGSPGKFRENKMEDDEDGLGSSISENSINTQFMSQAEKRAHHNALERKRRDHIKDSFHSLRDSVPALQGEKVSRAQILKKAADYISFMRRKNHGHQQDIDDLKKQNAILEQQIRALEKAKSTGQFANSQSAVVPGFEVAGGSESESSLDLEGDPGPGRRKKLKTSD
;
A
#
# COMPACT_ATOMS: atom_id res chain seq x y z
N MET A 1 -14.62 -67.85 -26.25
CA MET A 1 -13.34 -68.26 -26.89
C MET A 1 -12.78 -67.02 -27.60
N GLY A 2 -11.98 -66.14 -27.00
CA GLY A 2 -10.86 -66.37 -26.09
C GLY A 2 -9.59 -66.65 -26.91
N ARG A 3 -8.99 -65.63 -27.54
CA ARG A 3 -7.62 -65.72 -28.07
C ARG A 3 -6.72 -64.70 -27.38
N VAL A 4 -5.80 -65.27 -26.63
CA VAL A 4 -4.72 -64.67 -25.86
C VAL A 4 -3.63 -64.18 -26.83
N ARG A 5 -3.13 -62.96 -26.61
CA ARG A 5 -1.83 -62.52 -27.12
C ARG A 5 -1.10 -61.81 -25.97
N ASP A 6 -0.39 -62.61 -25.18
CA ASP A 6 0.74 -62.11 -24.41
C ASP A 6 1.94 -61.99 -25.35
N SER A 7 2.60 -60.83 -25.36
CA SER A 7 4.05 -60.74 -25.15
C SER A 7 4.67 -59.40 -25.57
N ILE A 8 5.19 -58.73 -24.54
CA ILE A 8 6.55 -58.17 -24.46
C ILE A 8 6.84 -56.88 -25.26
N GLY A 9 6.84 -55.76 -24.53
CA GLY A 9 7.98 -54.86 -24.39
C GLY A 9 8.71 -54.40 -25.65
N GLY A 10 8.21 -53.33 -26.28
CA GLY A 10 8.99 -52.47 -27.16
C GLY A 10 9.40 -51.20 -26.42
N CYS A 11 10.55 -51.23 -25.75
CA CYS A 11 11.20 -50.00 -25.29
C CYS A 11 11.75 -49.25 -26.51
N ASP A 12 11.41 -47.98 -26.60
CA ASP A 12 11.84 -47.02 -27.63
C ASP A 12 13.38 -46.99 -27.77
N PRO A 13 13.97 -47.14 -28.97
CA PRO A 13 15.42 -47.21 -29.14
C PRO A 13 16.11 -45.83 -29.21
N SER A 14 15.44 -44.71 -28.88
CA SER A 14 16.03 -43.37 -28.98
C SER A 14 16.75 -42.85 -27.73
N CYS A 15 16.97 -43.68 -26.70
CA CYS A 15 17.62 -43.25 -25.44
C CYS A 15 18.83 -44.11 -25.05
N ARG A 16 19.67 -44.49 -26.02
CA ARG A 16 20.97 -45.11 -25.78
C ARG A 16 22.10 -44.16 -26.16
N ASP A 17 22.95 -43.89 -25.18
CA ASP A 17 24.33 -43.43 -25.30
C ASP A 17 24.59 -41.97 -25.72
N LEU A 18 24.48 -41.06 -24.75
CA LEU A 18 25.55 -40.08 -24.53
C LEU A 18 25.97 -40.10 -23.05
N ALA A 19 27.11 -40.75 -22.83
CA ALA A 19 27.82 -40.80 -21.56
C ALA A 19 28.23 -39.39 -21.07
N PRO A 20 28.45 -39.21 -19.76
CA PRO A 20 28.88 -37.95 -19.17
C PRO A 20 30.35 -37.71 -19.49
N SER A 21 30.66 -36.70 -20.29
CA SER A 21 32.03 -36.20 -20.44
C SER A 21 32.43 -35.41 -19.20
N CYS A 22 32.91 -36.13 -18.18
CA CYS A 22 33.82 -35.62 -17.17
C CYS A 22 35.20 -35.41 -17.81
N MET A 23 35.52 -34.19 -18.19
CA MET A 23 36.88 -33.76 -18.49
C MET A 23 37.20 -32.60 -17.57
N GLY A 24 38.05 -32.88 -16.58
CA GLY A 24 38.58 -31.88 -15.66
C GLY A 24 39.39 -30.82 -16.40
N SER A 25 39.28 -29.59 -15.93
CA SER A 25 40.24 -28.53 -16.23
C SER A 25 41.14 -28.33 -15.01
N PRO A 26 42.46 -28.56 -15.10
CA PRO A 26 43.41 -28.12 -14.10
C PRO A 26 43.93 -26.73 -14.51
N GLY A 27 43.53 -25.70 -13.78
CA GLY A 27 43.92 -24.33 -14.14
C GLY A 27 43.46 -23.28 -13.13
N GLY A 28 43.95 -23.38 -11.90
CA GLY A 28 43.77 -22.36 -10.86
C GLY A 28 45.01 -22.27 -9.99
N SER A 29 45.74 -21.17 -10.11
CA SER A 29 46.97 -20.84 -9.39
C SER A 29 46.85 -21.00 -7.87
N PRO A 30 47.95 -21.28 -7.13
CA PRO A 30 47.94 -21.39 -5.68
C PRO A 30 47.82 -20.01 -5.05
N GLY A 31 46.58 -19.53 -4.90
CA GLY A 31 46.23 -18.36 -4.12
C GLY A 31 46.25 -18.68 -2.63
N LYS A 32 47.37 -18.33 -1.98
CA LYS A 32 47.58 -18.10 -0.54
C LYS A 32 46.39 -18.44 0.36
N PHE A 33 46.48 -19.59 1.04
CA PHE A 33 45.73 -19.89 2.25
C PHE A 33 46.05 -18.81 3.30
N ARG A 34 45.17 -17.82 3.45
CA ARG A 34 45.11 -17.00 4.66
C ARG A 34 44.27 -17.79 5.65
N GLU A 35 44.95 -18.47 6.56
CA GLU A 35 44.37 -18.95 7.80
C GLU A 35 44.00 -17.72 8.62
N ASN A 36 42.76 -17.24 8.46
CA ASN A 36 42.18 -16.35 9.43
C ASN A 36 41.80 -17.22 10.63
N LYS A 37 42.73 -17.31 11.58
CA LYS A 37 42.46 -17.74 12.95
C LYS A 37 41.43 -16.76 13.54
N MET A 38 40.17 -17.18 13.60
CA MET A 38 39.17 -16.51 14.43
C MET A 38 39.52 -16.84 15.86
N GLU A 39 40.01 -15.84 16.58
CA GLU A 39 40.14 -15.87 18.03
C GLU A 39 38.73 -15.67 18.60
N ASP A 40 38.25 -16.65 19.35
CA ASP A 40 36.99 -16.59 20.08
C ASP A 40 37.16 -15.64 21.26
N ASP A 41 36.76 -14.38 21.09
CA ASP A 41 36.54 -13.46 22.22
C ASP A 41 35.16 -13.78 22.83
N GLU A 42 35.19 -14.47 23.96
CA GLU A 42 34.07 -14.74 24.86
C GLU A 42 33.61 -13.44 25.55
N ASP A 43 32.61 -12.78 24.96
CA ASP A 43 31.85 -11.71 25.60
C ASP A 43 30.39 -12.15 25.77
N GLY A 44 30.08 -12.69 26.96
CA GLY A 44 28.76 -13.20 27.28
C GLY A 44 27.68 -12.13 27.39
N LEU A 45 26.51 -12.39 26.81
CA LEU A 45 25.22 -11.79 27.19
C LEU A 45 24.05 -12.66 26.70
N GLY A 46 23.13 -12.99 27.62
CA GLY A 46 21.70 -13.02 27.29
C GLY A 46 21.09 -14.37 26.89
N SER A 47 20.86 -15.20 27.90
CA SER A 47 19.92 -16.33 27.90
C SER A 47 18.59 -16.04 27.18
N SER A 48 18.34 -16.73 26.05
CA SER A 48 17.01 -17.08 25.52
C SER A 48 17.03 -17.99 24.27
N ILE A 49 18.21 -18.36 23.74
CA ILE A 49 18.35 -19.30 22.60
C ILE A 49 18.81 -20.70 23.06
N SER A 50 18.31 -21.20 24.20
CA SER A 50 18.80 -22.47 24.76
C SER A 50 17.91 -23.68 24.42
N GLU A 51 16.58 -23.53 24.36
CA GLU A 51 15.72 -24.72 24.26
C GLU A 51 15.63 -25.32 22.84
N ASN A 52 15.83 -24.52 21.78
CA ASN A 52 15.76 -25.03 20.40
C ASN A 52 17.13 -25.44 19.82
N SER A 53 18.24 -24.97 20.41
CA SER A 53 19.60 -25.24 19.92
C SER A 53 20.07 -26.64 20.31
N ILE A 54 19.83 -27.04 21.56
CA ILE A 54 20.23 -28.35 22.10
C ILE A 54 19.52 -29.50 21.35
N ASN A 55 18.27 -29.29 20.94
CA ASN A 55 17.50 -30.31 20.24
C ASN A 55 18.04 -30.58 18.81
N THR A 56 18.74 -29.63 18.20
CA THR A 56 19.36 -29.80 16.86
C THR A 56 20.72 -30.49 16.91
N GLN A 57 21.35 -30.56 18.09
CA GLN A 57 22.71 -31.08 18.25
C GLN A 57 22.77 -32.61 18.14
N PHE A 58 21.66 -33.29 18.45
CA PHE A 58 21.49 -34.75 18.35
C PHE A 58 20.66 -35.21 17.13
N MET A 59 20.21 -34.28 16.28
CA MET A 59 19.46 -34.60 15.07
C MET A 59 20.36 -35.19 13.98
N SER A 60 19.88 -36.26 13.34
CA SER A 60 20.44 -36.80 12.11
C SER A 60 20.47 -35.73 11.01
N GLN A 61 21.34 -35.92 10.02
CA GLN A 61 21.43 -34.98 8.89
C GLN A 61 20.10 -34.87 8.11
N ALA A 62 19.30 -35.94 8.08
CA ALA A 62 17.96 -35.92 7.48
C ALA A 62 16.99 -35.04 8.27
N GLU A 63 17.00 -35.15 9.60
CA GLU A 63 16.18 -34.34 10.50
C GLU A 63 16.55 -32.85 10.45
N LYS A 64 17.85 -32.53 10.37
CA LYS A 64 18.31 -31.15 10.16
C LYS A 64 17.78 -30.55 8.85
N ARG A 65 17.80 -31.31 7.75
CA ARG A 65 17.22 -30.89 6.46
C ARG A 65 15.70 -30.71 6.55
N ALA A 66 15.00 -31.65 7.21
CA ALA A 66 13.56 -31.57 7.39
C ALA A 66 13.14 -30.34 8.21
N HIS A 67 13.84 -30.09 9.32
CA HIS A 67 13.63 -28.93 10.18
C HIS A 67 13.87 -27.62 9.42
N HIS A 68 14.98 -27.49 8.69
CA HIS A 68 15.25 -26.32 7.85
C HIS A 68 14.14 -26.08 6.82
N ASN A 69 13.68 -27.13 6.13
CA ASN A 69 12.58 -27.04 5.16
C ASN A 69 11.24 -26.64 5.82
N ALA A 70 11.01 -27.06 7.06
CA ALA A 70 9.83 -26.66 7.84
C ALA A 70 9.88 -25.17 8.20
N LEU A 71 11.02 -24.68 8.68
CA LEU A 71 11.20 -23.25 8.99
C LEU A 71 11.04 -22.36 7.77
N GLU A 72 11.61 -22.75 6.62
CA GLU A 72 11.47 -21.94 5.40
C GLU A 72 10.03 -21.94 4.88
N ARG A 73 9.27 -23.04 5.03
CA ARG A 73 7.83 -23.03 4.74
C ARG A 73 7.09 -22.01 5.60
N LYS A 74 7.31 -22.04 6.92
CA LYS A 74 6.73 -21.07 7.86
C LYS A 74 7.09 -19.63 7.47
N ARG A 75 8.35 -19.36 7.12
CA ARG A 75 8.79 -18.03 6.62
C ARG A 75 8.03 -17.61 5.36
N ARG A 76 7.88 -18.51 4.39
CA ARG A 76 7.14 -18.22 3.15
C ARG A 76 5.67 -17.94 3.39
N ASP A 77 5.04 -18.62 4.34
CA ASP A 77 3.65 -18.36 4.72
C ASP A 77 3.50 -16.99 5.37
N HIS A 78 4.41 -16.61 6.28
CA HIS A 78 4.41 -15.26 6.87
C HIS A 78 4.57 -14.16 5.80
N ILE A 79 5.45 -14.36 4.82
CA ILE A 79 5.60 -13.43 3.69
C ILE A 79 4.31 -13.38 2.86
N LYS A 80 3.71 -14.54 2.60
CA LYS A 80 2.44 -14.63 1.86
C LYS A 80 1.34 -13.83 2.58
N ASP A 81 1.22 -13.95 3.90
CA ASP A 81 0.24 -13.20 4.70
C ASP A 81 0.51 -11.69 4.66
N SER A 82 1.79 -11.29 4.73
CA SER A 82 2.20 -9.90 4.59
C SER A 82 1.81 -9.31 3.23
N PHE A 83 1.91 -10.09 2.14
CA PHE A 83 1.45 -9.70 0.82
C PHE A 83 -0.09 -9.56 0.73
N HIS A 84 -0.85 -10.40 1.44
CA HIS A 84 -2.31 -10.28 1.51
C HIS A 84 -2.71 -8.99 2.25
N SER A 85 -2.12 -8.75 3.43
CA SER A 85 -2.36 -7.52 4.20
C SER A 85 -2.01 -6.25 3.41
N LEU A 86 -0.89 -6.27 2.68
CA LEU A 86 -0.50 -5.16 1.81
C LEU A 86 -1.52 -4.93 0.69
N ARG A 87 -2.01 -5.99 0.04
CA ARG A 87 -3.02 -5.90 -1.02
C ARG A 87 -4.30 -5.26 -0.50
N ASP A 88 -4.77 -5.68 0.67
CA ASP A 88 -6.03 -5.21 1.25
C ASP A 88 -5.95 -3.73 1.64
N SER A 89 -4.75 -3.25 1.98
CA SER A 89 -4.47 -1.84 2.31
C SER A 89 -4.42 -0.90 1.10
N VAL A 90 -4.37 -1.43 -0.13
CA VAL A 90 -4.31 -0.65 -1.37
C VAL A 90 -5.66 -0.74 -2.09
N PRO A 91 -6.47 0.34 -2.12
CA PRO A 91 -7.84 0.29 -2.66
C PRO A 91 -7.93 -0.22 -4.11
N ALA A 92 -6.94 0.11 -4.94
CA ALA A 92 -6.90 -0.30 -6.34
C ALA A 92 -6.65 -1.81 -6.58
N LEU A 93 -6.32 -2.58 -5.53
CA LEU A 93 -6.02 -4.01 -5.62
C LEU A 93 -7.09 -4.90 -4.93
N GLN A 94 -8.10 -4.28 -4.31
CA GLN A 94 -9.15 -4.99 -3.60
C GLN A 94 -10.03 -5.77 -4.59
N GLY A 95 -10.33 -7.03 -4.26
CA GLY A 95 -11.22 -7.87 -5.07
C GLY A 95 -10.61 -8.51 -6.32
N GLU A 96 -9.42 -8.12 -6.78
CA GLU A 96 -8.81 -8.65 -8.01
C GLU A 96 -7.62 -9.59 -7.77
N LYS A 97 -7.53 -10.71 -8.53
CA LYS A 97 -6.36 -11.60 -8.49
C LYS A 97 -5.15 -10.88 -9.11
N VAL A 98 -4.22 -10.41 -8.28
CA VAL A 98 -3.05 -9.63 -8.70
C VAL A 98 -1.74 -10.35 -8.38
N SER A 99 -0.75 -10.20 -9.26
CA SER A 99 0.59 -10.77 -9.04
C SER A 99 1.37 -10.01 -7.96
N ARG A 100 2.37 -10.66 -7.33
CA ARG A 100 3.24 -10.02 -6.32
C ARG A 100 3.92 -8.75 -6.85
N ALA A 101 4.38 -8.77 -8.11
CA ALA A 101 5.01 -7.60 -8.74
C ALA A 101 4.01 -6.44 -8.88
N GLN A 102 2.77 -6.72 -9.27
CA GLN A 102 1.71 -5.70 -9.34
C GLN A 102 1.35 -5.14 -7.96
N ILE A 103 1.30 -5.98 -6.92
CA ILE A 103 1.06 -5.51 -5.54
C ILE A 103 2.10 -4.46 -5.15
N LEU A 104 3.39 -4.76 -5.35
CA LEU A 104 4.47 -3.84 -5.03
C LEU A 104 4.39 -2.54 -5.84
N LYS A 105 4.16 -2.66 -7.16
CA LYS A 105 4.04 -1.50 -8.05
C LYS A 105 2.89 -0.58 -7.63
N LYS A 106 1.69 -1.14 -7.45
CA LYS A 106 0.50 -0.37 -7.07
C LYS A 106 0.57 0.18 -5.66
N ALA A 107 1.23 -0.50 -4.73
CA ALA A 107 1.51 0.04 -3.40
C ALA A 107 2.43 1.27 -3.46
N ALA A 108 3.51 1.22 -4.26
CA ALA A 108 4.40 2.35 -4.46
C ALA A 108 3.69 3.55 -5.12
N ASP A 109 2.87 3.27 -6.13
CA ASP A 109 2.02 4.28 -6.78
C ASP A 109 1.05 4.91 -5.77
N TYR A 110 0.41 4.09 -4.93
CA TYR A 110 -0.56 4.56 -3.93
C TYR A 110 0.08 5.42 -2.84
N ILE A 111 1.28 5.06 -2.35
CA ILE A 111 2.04 5.91 -1.42
C ILE A 111 2.33 7.28 -2.05
N SER A 112 2.79 7.28 -3.30
CA SER A 112 3.10 8.52 -4.02
C SER A 112 1.87 9.39 -4.24
N PHE A 113 0.74 8.77 -4.60
CA PHE A 113 -0.56 9.42 -4.72
C PHE A 113 -1.02 10.03 -3.39
N MET A 114 -1.01 9.24 -2.30
CA MET A 114 -1.45 9.71 -0.99
C MET A 114 -0.59 10.85 -0.45
N ARG A 115 0.72 10.84 -0.72
CA ARG A 115 1.61 11.97 -0.39
C ARG A 115 1.16 13.26 -1.09
N ARG A 116 0.89 13.20 -2.40
CA ARG A 116 0.44 14.36 -3.17
C ARG A 116 -0.94 14.84 -2.72
N LYS A 117 -1.87 13.90 -2.46
CA LYS A 117 -3.20 14.21 -1.96
C LYS A 117 -3.15 14.88 -0.59
N ASN A 118 -2.37 14.34 0.35
CA ASN A 118 -2.19 14.94 1.67
C ASN A 118 -1.55 16.34 1.59
N HIS A 119 -0.61 16.55 0.65
CA HIS A 119 -0.04 17.87 0.43
C HIS A 119 -1.07 18.89 -0.06
N GLY A 120 -1.93 18.51 -1.02
CA GLY A 120 -3.04 19.36 -1.46
C GLY A 120 -3.98 19.71 -0.31
N HIS A 121 -4.40 18.71 0.47
CA HIS A 121 -5.23 18.96 1.66
C HIS A 121 -4.55 19.88 2.69
N GLN A 122 -3.24 19.78 2.85
CA GLN A 122 -2.51 20.69 3.74
C GLN A 122 -2.51 22.13 3.21
N GLN A 123 -2.38 22.33 1.90
CA GLN A 123 -2.52 23.65 1.29
C GLN A 123 -3.93 24.22 1.50
N ASP A 124 -4.97 23.41 1.27
CA ASP A 124 -6.36 23.81 1.50
C ASP A 124 -6.59 24.24 2.95
N ILE A 125 -6.04 23.48 3.92
CA ILE A 125 -6.10 23.81 5.35
C ILE A 125 -5.42 25.15 5.63
N ASP A 126 -4.24 25.38 5.06
CA ASP A 126 -3.47 26.59 5.31
C ASP A 126 -4.14 27.84 4.71
N ASP A 127 -4.76 27.71 3.53
CA ASP A 127 -5.49 28.79 2.89
C ASP A 127 -6.80 29.12 3.61
N LEU A 128 -7.54 28.10 4.05
CA LEU A 128 -8.73 28.30 4.90
C LEU A 128 -8.37 28.96 6.23
N LYS A 129 -7.23 28.60 6.84
CA LYS A 129 -6.75 29.27 8.07
C LYS A 129 -6.44 30.74 7.85
N LYS A 130 -5.80 31.10 6.73
CA LYS A 130 -5.54 32.51 6.38
C LYS A 130 -6.85 33.27 6.18
N GLN A 131 -7.81 32.69 5.46
CA GLN A 131 -9.12 33.29 5.26
C GLN A 131 -9.86 33.52 6.58
N ASN A 132 -9.90 32.50 7.45
CA ASN A 132 -10.49 32.63 8.78
C ASN A 132 -9.81 33.73 9.61
N ALA A 133 -8.47 33.81 9.60
CA ALA A 133 -7.76 34.86 10.33
C ALA A 133 -8.12 36.28 9.83
N ILE A 134 -8.28 36.46 8.52
CA ILE A 134 -8.71 37.74 7.93
C ILE A 134 -10.14 38.08 8.37
N LEU A 135 -11.05 37.11 8.29
CA LEU A 135 -12.44 37.31 8.70
C LEU A 135 -12.56 37.61 10.20
N GLU A 136 -11.82 36.89 11.05
CA GLU A 136 -11.75 37.14 12.49
C GLU A 136 -11.22 38.55 12.80
N GLN A 137 -10.23 39.04 12.03
CA GLN A 137 -9.72 40.40 12.16
C GLN A 137 -10.78 41.44 11.75
N GLN A 138 -11.52 41.19 10.68
CA GLN A 138 -12.62 42.06 10.23
C GLN A 138 -13.74 42.12 11.26
N ILE A 139 -14.17 40.97 11.80
CA ILE A 139 -15.19 40.88 12.85
C ILE A 139 -14.75 41.70 14.07
N ARG A 140 -13.52 41.50 14.54
CA ARG A 140 -12.98 42.25 15.69
C ARG A 140 -12.94 43.76 15.46
N ALA A 141 -12.59 44.19 14.25
CA ALA A 141 -12.57 45.60 13.89
C ALA A 141 -13.98 46.22 13.89
N LEU A 142 -14.96 45.50 13.32
CA LEU A 142 -16.37 45.92 13.31
C LEU A 142 -16.98 45.94 14.72
N GLU A 143 -16.68 44.95 15.56
CA GLU A 143 -17.09 44.91 16.96
C GLU A 143 -16.53 46.10 17.75
N LYS A 144 -15.25 46.43 17.53
CA LYS A 144 -14.62 47.62 18.13
C LYS A 144 -15.30 48.90 17.66
N ALA A 145 -15.54 49.08 16.36
CA ALA A 145 -16.25 50.23 15.81
C ALA A 145 -17.67 50.34 16.39
N LYS A 146 -18.37 49.20 16.52
CA LYS A 146 -19.71 49.13 17.10
C LYS A 146 -19.74 49.54 18.57
N SER A 147 -18.79 49.07 19.37
CA SER A 147 -18.68 49.41 20.80
C SER A 147 -18.24 50.87 21.04
N THR A 148 -17.50 51.47 20.11
CA THR A 148 -17.00 52.85 20.22
C THR A 148 -18.08 53.89 19.86
N GLY A 149 -19.27 53.46 19.41
CA GLY A 149 -20.40 54.37 19.11
C GLY A 149 -20.21 55.24 17.88
N GLN A 150 -19.19 54.99 17.06
CA GLN A 150 -18.94 55.69 15.79
C GLN A 150 -19.71 55.05 14.63
N PHE A 151 -21.04 55.13 14.72
CA PHE A 151 -21.92 55.00 13.55
C PHE A 151 -22.44 56.39 13.15
N ALA A 152 -21.51 57.31 12.88
CA ALA A 152 -21.86 58.61 12.32
C ALA A 152 -21.20 58.75 10.95
N ASN A 153 -22.03 58.46 9.93
CA ASN A 153 -22.05 59.11 8.63
C ASN A 153 -20.98 58.71 7.60
N SER A 154 -21.22 57.60 6.90
CA SER A 154 -20.82 57.42 5.51
C SER A 154 -22.05 57.26 4.60
N GLN A 155 -23.07 58.10 4.81
CA GLN A 155 -24.02 58.48 3.76
C GLN A 155 -23.96 59.99 3.54
N SER A 156 -22.77 60.52 3.21
CA SER A 156 -22.67 61.80 2.50
C SER A 156 -21.25 61.98 1.95
N ALA A 157 -20.97 61.30 0.85
CA ALA A 157 -19.99 61.77 -0.11
C ALA A 157 -20.71 61.82 -1.46
N VAL A 158 -21.54 62.85 -1.60
CA VAL A 158 -22.04 63.32 -2.90
C VAL A 158 -20.83 63.66 -3.75
N VAL A 159 -20.50 62.76 -4.67
CA VAL A 159 -19.68 63.08 -5.85
C VAL A 159 -20.49 64.08 -6.70
N PRO A 160 -19.97 65.28 -7.00
CA PRO A 160 -20.65 66.21 -7.89
C PRO A 160 -20.42 65.72 -9.33
N GLY A 161 -21.48 65.25 -9.97
CA GLY A 161 -21.51 65.03 -11.41
C GLY A 161 -21.73 63.58 -11.83
N PHE A 162 -22.95 63.08 -11.65
CA PHE A 162 -23.61 62.31 -12.72
C PHE A 162 -25.11 62.27 -12.43
N GLU A 163 -25.86 62.53 -13.49
CA GLU A 163 -27.29 62.81 -13.51
C GLU A 163 -28.08 61.57 -13.95
N VAL A 164 -29.36 61.55 -13.57
CA VAL A 164 -30.48 60.81 -14.20
C VAL A 164 -30.88 59.44 -13.61
N ALA A 165 -31.96 59.53 -12.82
CA ALA A 165 -33.25 58.80 -12.90
C ALA A 165 -33.35 57.28 -12.69
N GLY A 166 -34.11 56.93 -11.63
CA GLY A 166 -35.44 56.33 -11.82
C GLY A 166 -35.59 54.81 -11.69
N GLY A 167 -36.44 54.39 -10.74
CA GLY A 167 -37.13 53.08 -10.69
C GLY A 167 -36.28 51.94 -10.08
N SER A 168 -36.45 51.51 -8.83
CA SER A 168 -37.53 50.64 -8.31
C SER A 168 -37.92 49.48 -9.24
N GLU A 169 -37.38 48.30 -8.96
CA GLU A 169 -38.19 47.12 -8.58
C GLU A 169 -37.29 46.04 -7.98
N SER A 170 -37.70 45.58 -6.80
CA SER A 170 -37.24 44.34 -6.16
C SER A 170 -37.86 43.17 -6.93
N GLU A 171 -37.28 41.97 -6.90
CA GLU A 171 -38.02 40.71 -6.74
C GLU A 171 -37.02 39.62 -6.29
N SER A 172 -37.27 39.04 -5.12
CA SER A 172 -36.65 37.84 -4.59
C SER A 172 -37.16 36.58 -5.26
N SER A 173 -36.36 35.52 -5.39
CA SER A 173 -36.85 34.16 -5.09
C SER A 173 -35.70 33.19 -4.83
N LEU A 174 -35.94 32.40 -3.80
CA LEU A 174 -35.16 31.31 -3.24
C LEU A 174 -35.47 30.06 -4.10
N ASP A 175 -34.58 29.06 -4.13
CA ASP A 175 -34.99 27.66 -3.92
C ASP A 175 -33.77 26.74 -3.78
N LEU A 176 -33.64 26.19 -2.57
CA LEU A 176 -32.77 25.09 -2.20
C LEU A 176 -33.55 23.80 -2.46
N GLU A 177 -33.08 22.92 -3.34
CA GLU A 177 -33.57 21.55 -3.43
C GLU A 177 -32.37 20.59 -3.36
N GLY A 178 -32.45 19.67 -2.41
CA GLY A 178 -31.43 18.68 -2.11
C GLY A 178 -31.70 17.30 -2.69
N ASP A 179 -30.62 16.52 -2.71
CA ASP A 179 -30.52 15.04 -2.68
C ASP A 179 -31.06 14.28 -3.94
N PRO A 180 -30.76 12.97 -4.20
CA PRO A 180 -30.08 11.99 -3.35
C PRO A 180 -29.05 11.04 -4.02
N GLY A 181 -28.29 10.34 -3.16
CA GLY A 181 -27.42 9.22 -3.54
C GLY A 181 -28.15 7.94 -4.01
N PRO A 182 -27.42 6.93 -4.52
CA PRO A 182 -28.02 5.81 -5.25
C PRO A 182 -28.55 4.71 -4.33
N GLY A 183 -29.88 4.58 -4.27
CA GLY A 183 -30.61 3.51 -3.60
C GLY A 183 -30.85 2.27 -4.48
N ARG A 184 -30.59 1.12 -3.88
CA ARG A 184 -30.78 -0.26 -4.37
C ARG A 184 -32.22 -0.55 -4.81
N ARG A 185 -32.40 -1.41 -5.83
CA ARG A 185 -33.66 -2.18 -6.02
C ARG A 185 -33.38 -3.65 -6.30
N LYS A 186 -33.85 -4.52 -5.41
CA LYS A 186 -34.02 -5.97 -5.61
C LYS A 186 -35.32 -6.20 -6.38
N LYS A 187 -35.35 -7.08 -7.38
CA LYS A 187 -36.60 -7.58 -7.98
C LYS A 187 -36.77 -9.07 -7.64
N LEU A 188 -37.91 -9.36 -7.03
CA LEU A 188 -38.51 -10.67 -6.82
C LEU A 188 -38.97 -11.23 -8.18
N LYS A 189 -38.81 -12.52 -8.42
CA LYS A 189 -39.47 -13.25 -9.52
C LYS A 189 -40.33 -14.35 -8.90
N THR A 190 -41.63 -14.24 -9.11
CA THR A 190 -42.65 -15.24 -8.79
C THR A 190 -42.67 -16.34 -9.84
N SER A 191 -42.85 -17.58 -9.38
CA SER A 191 -43.05 -18.77 -10.19
C SER A 191 -44.50 -18.85 -10.69
N ASP A 192 -44.67 -19.33 -11.91
CA ASP A 192 -45.80 -20.16 -12.34
C ASP A 192 -45.21 -21.35 -13.10
#